data_AF-A0A7V9F1P7-F1
#
_entry.id   AF-A0A7V9F1P7-F1
#
_cell.length_a   1.000
_cell.length_b   1.000
_cell.length_c   1.000
_cell.angle_alpha   90.00
_cell.angle_beta   90.00
_cell.angle_gamma   90.00
#
_symmetry.space_group_name_H-M   'P 1'
#
loop_
_entity.id
_entity.type
_entity.pdbx_description
1 polymer ?
#
loop_
_entity_poly.entity_id
_entity_poly.type
_entity_poly.pdbx_seq_one_letter_code
_entity_poly.pdbx_strand_id
1 'polypeptide(L)' 'MVVTNRTLTDGEVLLLCTDGLHGPVSDEAIAKTLGASADLTQAVDQLLAQALAAGGADNVTALLLRYNVE' A
#
# COMPACT_ATOMS: atom_id res chain seq x y z
N MET A 1 0.39 -23.57 1.94
CA MET A 1 -0.44 -22.44 2.43
C MET A 1 0.01 -22.12 3.84
N VAL A 2 0.56 -20.93 4.07
CA VAL A 2 0.93 -20.45 5.41
C VAL A 2 -0.15 -19.47 5.83
N VAL A 3 -0.72 -19.67 7.01
CA VAL A 3 -1.71 -18.74 7.60
C VAL A 3 -1.01 -18.04 8.75
N THR A 4 -1.11 -16.71 8.79
CA THR A 4 -0.59 -15.90 9.89
C THR A 4 -1.67 -14.97 10.39
N ASN A 5 -1.68 -14.73 11.71
CA ASN A 5 -2.61 -13.80 12.34
C ASN A 5 -1.85 -12.52 12.72
N ARG A 6 -2.54 -11.38 12.63
CA ARG A 6 -2.08 -10.06 13.09
C ARG A 6 -3.24 -9.37 13.80
N THR A 7 -2.94 -8.74 14.92
CA THR A 7 -3.87 -7.84 15.61
C THR A 7 -3.68 -6.45 15.02
N LEU A 8 -4.78 -5.81 14.62
CA LEU A 8 -4.78 -4.44 14.12
C LEU A 8 -5.27 -3.48 15.20
N THR A 9 -4.75 -2.26 15.17
CA THR A 9 -5.19 -1.15 16.01
C THR A 9 -6.15 -0.24 15.24
N ASP A 10 -7.05 0.45 15.96
CA ASP A 10 -7.98 1.39 15.35
C ASP A 10 -7.25 2.47 14.52
N GLY A 11 -7.73 2.70 13.30
CA GLY A 11 -7.14 3.61 12.32
C GLY A 11 -5.96 3.04 11.53
N GLU A 12 -5.47 1.83 11.85
CA GLU A 12 -4.33 1.21 11.16
C GLU A 12 -4.65 0.89 9.70
N VAL A 13 -3.66 1.14 8.83
CA VAL A 13 -3.78 0.91 7.38
C VAL A 13 -2.93 -0.28 6.98
N LEU A 14 -3.58 -1.29 6.40
CA LEU A 14 -2.92 -2.45 5.81
C LEU A 14 -2.76 -2.24 4.31
N LEU A 15 -1.53 -2.42 3.81
CA LEU A 15 -1.22 -2.53 2.38
C LEU A 15 -0.95 -4.00 2.03
N LEU A 16 -1.72 -4.51 1.09
CA LEU A 16 -1.45 -5.77 0.40
C LEU A 16 -1.11 -5.45 -1.05
N CYS A 17 0.03 -5.91 -1.55
CA CYS A 17 0.46 -5.60 -2.91
C CYS A 17 1.29 -6.72 -3.53
N THR A 18 1.43 -6.67 -4.85
CA THR A 18 2.41 -7.47 -5.60
C THR A 18 3.79 -6.82 -5.57
N ASP A 19 4.81 -7.57 -5.96
CA ASP A 19 6.18 -7.10 -6.19
C ASP A 19 6.28 -6.02 -7.26
N GLY A 20 5.32 -5.97 -8.18
CA GLY A 20 5.14 -4.84 -9.08
C GLY A 20 5.06 -3.47 -8.37
N LEU A 21 4.61 -3.40 -7.10
CA LEU A 21 4.64 -2.17 -6.30
C LEU A 21 5.92 -2.05 -5.45
N HIS A 22 6.18 -3.02 -4.57
CA HIS A 22 7.25 -2.90 -3.56
C HIS A 22 8.66 -3.18 -4.12
N GLY A 23 8.77 -3.65 -5.36
CA GLY A 23 10.03 -3.74 -6.09
C GLY A 23 10.54 -2.36 -6.53
N PRO A 24 9.74 -1.59 -7.31
CA PRO A 24 10.14 -0.25 -7.76
C PRO A 24 9.94 0.87 -6.74
N VAL A 25 9.03 0.73 -5.78
CA VAL A 25 8.75 1.76 -4.76
C VAL A 25 9.27 1.30 -3.41
N SER A 26 10.15 2.11 -2.79
CA SER A 26 10.75 1.75 -1.50
C SER A 26 9.75 1.80 -0.35
N ASP A 27 9.99 0.99 0.68
CA ASP A 27 9.18 0.98 1.92
C ASP A 27 9.04 2.38 2.54
N GLU A 28 10.09 3.21 2.49
CA GLU A 28 10.07 4.58 2.97
C GLU A 28 9.11 5.47 2.16
N ALA A 29 9.11 5.35 0.83
CA ALA A 29 8.21 6.09 -0.04
C ALA A 29 6.74 5.63 0.14
N ILE A 30 6.54 4.32 0.32
CA ILE A 30 5.24 3.74 0.64
C ILE A 30 4.72 4.31 1.96
N ALA A 31 5.51 4.22 3.03
CA ALA A 31 5.15 4.72 4.36
C ALA A 31 4.85 6.22 4.34
N LYS A 32 5.65 7.01 3.62
CA LYS A 32 5.43 8.46 3.45
C LYS A 32 4.10 8.75 2.74
N THR A 33 3.78 8.01 1.69
CA THR A 33 2.53 8.18 0.93
C THR A 33 1.32 7.84 1.79
N LEU A 34 1.36 6.71 2.52
CA LEU A 34 0.27 6.30 3.41
C LEU A 34 0.11 7.22 4.62
N GLY A 35 1.21 7.75 5.17
CA GLY A 35 1.17 8.68 6.29
C GLY A 35 0.69 10.09 5.93
N ALA A 36 0.80 10.50 4.66
CA ALA A 36 0.40 11.83 4.19
C ALA A 36 -1.06 11.92 3.74
N SER A 37 -1.74 10.78 3.50
CA SER A 37 -3.08 10.75 2.93
C SER A 37 -4.13 10.24 3.91
N ALA A 38 -5.15 11.06 4.18
CA ALA A 38 -6.34 10.63 4.90
C ALA A 38 -7.26 9.76 4.02
N ASP A 39 -7.27 10.01 2.71
CA ASP A 39 -8.05 9.26 1.72
C ASP A 39 -7.22 8.08 1.19
N LEU A 40 -7.73 6.86 1.37
CA LEU A 40 -7.07 5.66 0.86
C LEU A 40 -7.10 5.56 -0.66
N THR A 41 -8.11 6.12 -1.31
CA THR A 41 -8.22 6.12 -2.78
C THR A 41 -7.09 6.96 -3.38
N GLN A 42 -6.92 8.17 -2.85
CA GLN A 42 -5.82 9.04 -3.26
C GLN A 42 -4.45 8.41 -2.96
N ALA A 43 -4.31 7.75 -1.80
CA ALA A 43 -3.07 7.08 -1.43
C ALA A 43 -2.71 5.96 -2.40
N VAL A 44 -3.68 5.09 -2.74
CA VAL A 44 -3.43 3.98 -3.66
C VAL A 44 -3.10 4.50 -5.06
N ASP A 45 -3.81 5.51 -5.57
CA ASP A 45 -3.51 6.13 -6.87
C ASP A 45 -2.09 6.70 -6.93
N GLN A 46 -1.64 7.36 -5.86
CA GLN A 46 -0.26 7.87 -5.77
C GLN A 46 0.78 6.75 -5.78
N LEU A 47 0.53 5.65 -5.08
CA LEU A 47 1.42 4.49 -5.08
C LEU A 47 1.50 3.84 -6.46
N LEU A 48 0.37 3.68 -7.15
CA LEU A 48 0.35 3.18 -8.53
C LEU A 48 1.14 4.09 -9.47
N ALA A 49 0.94 5.41 -9.37
CA ALA A 49 1.68 6.37 -10.17
C ALA A 49 3.20 6.30 -9.94
N GLN A 50 3.64 6.14 -8.68
CA GLN A 50 5.06 5.96 -8.35
C GLN A 50 5.64 4.69 -8.97
N ALA A 51 4.94 3.56 -8.87
CA ALA A 51 5.38 2.30 -9.45
C ALA A 51 5.49 2.35 -10.98
N LEU A 52 4.49 2.95 -11.65
CA LEU A 52 4.51 3.14 -13.10
C LEU A 52 5.65 4.07 -13.55
N ALA A 53 5.89 5.16 -12.81
CA ALA A 53 6.96 6.12 -13.12
C ALA A 53 8.37 5.52 -12.96
N ALA A 54 8.53 4.54 -12.07
CA ALA A 54 9.79 3.85 -11.81
C ALA A 54 10.19 2.82 -12.89
N GLY A 55 9.43 2.73 -13.98
CA GLY A 55 9.78 1.92 -15.16
C GLY A 55 8.75 0.86 -15.55
N GLY A 56 7.66 0.71 -14.78
CA GLY A 56 6.42 0.04 -15.19
C GLY A 56 6.59 -1.34 -15.85
N ALA A 57 7.60 -2.11 -15.43
CA ALA A 57 8.00 -3.32 -16.13
C ALA A 57 7.08 -4.54 -15.84
N ASP A 58 6.19 -4.43 -14.85
CA ASP A 58 5.34 -5.52 -14.38
C ASP A 58 3.92 -5.05 -14.01
N ASN A 59 2.99 -6.00 -13.84
CA ASN A 59 1.64 -5.74 -13.37
C ASN A 59 1.65 -5.33 -11.88
N VAL A 60 1.13 -4.14 -11.62
CA VAL A 60 0.91 -3.61 -10.28
C VAL A 60 -0.50 -3.95 -9.81
N THR A 61 -0.60 -4.57 -8.63
CA THR A 61 -1.86 -4.72 -7.89
C THR A 61 -1.64 -4.27 -6.45
N ALA A 62 -2.55 -3.46 -5.92
CA ALA A 62 -2.50 -2.98 -4.54
C ALA A 62 -3.91 -2.91 -3.94
N LEU A 63 -4.02 -3.23 -2.65
CA LEU A 63 -5.22 -3.10 -1.83
C LEU A 63 -4.84 -2.38 -0.54
N LEU A 64 -5.55 -1.30 -0.24
CA LEU A 64 -5.48 -0.60 1.02
C LEU A 64 -6.75 -0.84 1.83
N LEU A 65 -6.58 -1.18 3.10
CA LEU A 65 -7.66 -1.35 4.06
C LEU A 65 -7.37 -0.50 5.28
N ARG A 66 -8.33 0.28 5.75
CA ARG A 66 -8.26 0.94 7.06
C ARG A 66 -9.14 0.15 8.02
N TYR A 67 -8.56 -0.28 9.14
CA TYR A 67 -9.32 -0.92 10.21
C TYR A 67 -9.86 0.15 11.16
N ASN A 68 -11.18 0.18 11.33
CA ASN A 68 -11.84 1.08 12.26
C ASN A 68 -12.63 0.25 13.28
N VAL A 69 -12.58 0.63 14.55
CA VAL A 69 -13.42 0.11 15.62
C VAL A 69 -14.60 1.07 15.78
N GLU A 70 -15.81 0.59 15.50
CA GLU A 70 -17.06 1.33 15.82
C GLU A 70 -17.39 1.24 17.32
#